data_AF-A0A7G8JQI3-F1
#
_entry.id   AF-A0A7G8JQI3-F1
#
_cell.length_a   1.000
_cell.length_b   1.000
_cell.length_c   1.000
_cell.angle_alpha   90.00
_cell.angle_beta   90.00
_cell.angle_gamma   90.00
#
_symmetry.space_group_name_H-M   'P 1'
#
loop_
_entity.id
_entity.type
_entity.pdbx_description
1 polymer ?
#
loop_
_entity_poly.entity_id
_entity_poly.type
_entity_poly.pdbx_seq_one_letter_code
_entity_poly.pdbx_strand_id
1 'polypeptide(L)' 'MTESAEHAETWDAVETYFECITTCSLDDGECITQCVEQLKDTDS' A
#
# COMPACT_ATOMS: atom_id res chain seq x y z
N MET A 1 -18.35 16.99 -6.18
CA MET A 1 -18.15 15.90 -5.20
C MET A 1 -16.96 15.07 -5.71
N THR A 2 -15.76 15.63 -5.69
CA THR A 2 -14.59 15.06 -6.39
C THR A 2 -13.31 15.29 -5.57
N GLU A 3 -13.44 15.30 -4.24
CA GLU A 3 -12.31 15.28 -3.29
C GLU A 3 -12.21 13.94 -2.55
N SER A 4 -13.20 13.05 -2.71
CA SER A 4 -13.26 11.76 -2.00
C SER A 4 -12.74 10.58 -2.83
N ALA A 5 -12.63 10.71 -4.15
CA ALA A 5 -12.18 9.61 -5.01
C ALA A 5 -10.66 9.43 -4.93
N GLU A 6 -9.88 10.50 -5.08
CA GLU A 6 -8.41 10.43 -5.02
C GLU A 6 -7.89 10.05 -3.62
N HIS A 7 -8.61 10.48 -2.57
CA HIS A 7 -8.31 10.06 -1.21
C HIS A 7 -8.73 8.61 -0.93
N ALA A 8 -9.73 8.07 -1.65
CA ALA A 8 -10.10 6.66 -1.55
C ALA A 8 -9.06 5.77 -2.24
N GLU A 9 -8.49 6.19 -3.39
CA GLU A 9 -7.46 5.42 -4.09
C GLU A 9 -6.16 5.38 -3.28
N THR A 10 -5.75 6.51 -2.71
CA THR A 10 -4.59 6.55 -1.79
C THR A 10 -4.84 5.79 -0.48
N TRP A 11 -6.08 5.74 0.01
CA TRP A 11 -6.41 4.97 1.22
C TRP A 11 -6.45 3.46 0.96
N ASP A 12 -6.97 3.02 -0.19
CA ASP A 12 -7.00 1.61 -0.61
C ASP A 12 -5.58 1.04 -0.80
N ALA A 13 -4.70 1.84 -1.42
CA ALA A 13 -3.29 1.54 -1.51
C ALA A 13 -2.66 1.39 -0.10
N VAL A 14 -2.91 2.34 0.80
CA VAL A 14 -2.36 2.27 2.17
C VAL A 14 -2.91 1.05 2.93
N GLU A 15 -4.19 0.70 2.75
CA GLU A 15 -4.80 -0.48 3.38
C GLU A 15 -4.14 -1.78 2.91
N THR A 16 -3.93 -1.94 1.60
CA THR A 16 -3.20 -3.08 1.02
C THR A 16 -1.75 -3.14 1.51
N TYR A 17 -1.07 -1.99 1.62
CA TYR A 17 0.28 -1.91 2.18
C TYR A 17 0.31 -2.38 3.64
N PHE A 18 -0.62 -1.89 4.46
CA PHE A 18 -0.72 -2.31 5.86
C PHE A 18 -1.03 -3.80 5.98
N GLU A 19 -1.93 -4.37 5.17
CA GLU A 19 -2.22 -5.80 5.19
C GLU A 19 -0.98 -6.65 4.84
N CYS A 20 -0.23 -6.24 3.82
CA CYS A 20 1.00 -6.90 3.39
C CYS A 20 2.10 -6.80 4.46
N ILE A 21 2.29 -5.61 5.07
CA ILE A 21 3.22 -5.40 6.19
C ILE A 21 2.83 -6.25 7.40
N THR A 22 1.54 -6.38 7.71
CA THR A 22 1.08 -7.14 8.90
C THR A 22 1.20 -8.65 8.69
N THR A 23 1.15 -9.08 7.43
CA THR A 23 1.42 -10.46 7.02
C THR A 23 2.91 -10.76 7.06
N CYS A 24 3.74 -9.78 6.73
CA CYS A 24 5.18 -9.83 6.94
C CYS A 24 5.56 -9.37 8.36
N SER A 25 6.80 -9.60 8.76
CA SER A 25 7.29 -8.95 9.98
C SER A 25 7.72 -7.54 9.60
N LEU A 26 7.35 -6.53 10.40
CA LEU A 26 7.84 -5.15 10.23
C LEU A 26 9.37 -5.02 10.20
N ASP A 27 10.06 -6.05 10.71
CA ASP A 27 11.52 -6.20 10.73
C ASP A 27 12.09 -6.73 9.40
N ASP A 28 11.26 -7.36 8.57
CA ASP A 28 11.64 -8.01 7.32
C ASP A 28 11.59 -7.00 6.16
N GLY A 29 12.59 -6.11 6.13
CA GLY A 29 12.67 -4.98 5.20
C GLY A 29 12.63 -5.37 3.72
N GLU A 30 13.01 -6.60 3.37
CA GLU A 30 12.88 -7.15 2.01
C GLU A 30 11.41 -7.35 1.64
N CYS A 31 10.61 -7.95 2.53
CA CYS A 31 9.18 -8.09 2.30
C CYS A 31 8.47 -6.72 2.24
N ILE A 32 8.82 -5.79 3.14
CA ILE A 32 8.25 -4.43 3.14
C ILE A 32 8.50 -3.74 1.80
N THR A 33 9.73 -3.83 1.27
CA THR A 33 10.12 -3.22 -0.01
C THR A 33 9.26 -3.76 -1.15
N GLN A 34 9.06 -5.08 -1.19
CA GLN A 34 8.23 -5.74 -2.20
C GLN A 34 6.74 -5.36 -2.09
N CYS A 35 6.23 -5.14 -0.87
CA CYS A 35 4.88 -4.62 -0.65
C CYS A 35 4.72 -3.18 -1.19
N VAL A 36 5.70 -2.30 -0.94
CA VAL A 36 5.68 -0.91 -1.44
C VAL A 36 5.80 -0.86 -2.96
N GLU A 37 6.66 -1.68 -3.56
CA GLU A 37 6.85 -1.69 -5.01
C GLU A 37 5.59 -2.13 -5.76
N GLN A 38 4.86 -3.11 -5.24
CA GLN A 38 3.57 -3.54 -5.80
C GLN A 38 2.51 -2.44 -5.71
N LEU A 39 2.52 -1.67 -4.62
CA LEU A 39 1.61 -0.55 -4.43
C LEU A 39 1.86 0.57 -5.45
N LYS A 40 3.14 0.84 -5.71
CA LYS A 40 3.58 1.90 -6.63
C LYS A 40 3.29 1.55 -8.10
N ASP A 41 3.20 0.27 -8.45
CA ASP A 41 2.84 -0.19 -9.80
C ASP A 41 1.31 -0.10 -10.05
N THR A 42 0.51 -0.17 -8.99
CA THR A 42 -0.97 -0.08 -9.05
C THR A 42 -1.46 1.37 -9.22
N ASP A 43 -0.63 2.36 -8.88
CA ASP A 43 -0.91 3.80 -9.01
C ASP A 43 -0.54 4.37 -10.41
N SER A 44 -0.08 3.54 -11.36
CA SER A 44 0.40 3.98 -12.69
C SER A 44 -0.54 3.76 -13.87
#